data_AF-A0A7T5ENA0-F1
#
_entry.id   AF-A0A7T5ENA0-F1
#
_cell.length_a   1.000
_cell.length_b   1.000
_cell.length_c   1.000
_cell.angle_alpha   90.00
_cell.angle_beta   90.00
_cell.angle_gamma   90.00
#
_symmetry.space_group_name_H-M   'P 1'
#
loop_
_entity.id
_entity.type
_entity.pdbx_description
1 polymer ?
#
loop_
_entity_poly.entity_id
_entity_poly.type
_entity_poly.pdbx_seq_one_letter_code
_entity_poly.pdbx_strand_id
1 'polypeptide(L)' 'MDYKAFYADVVDWINQANQAAAKYGMHNEQFWLWVVDSSGKLCQKYQNHRLAINQMLMLVNWLEDVYERGKAR' A
#
# COMPACT_ATOMS: atom_id res chain seq x y z
N MET A 1 -1.79 4.28 -19.99
CA MET A 1 -1.42 4.60 -18.59
C MET A 1 -0.28 5.61 -18.61
N ASP A 2 -0.38 6.68 -17.84
CA ASP A 2 0.74 7.60 -17.63
C ASP A 2 1.62 7.05 -16.50
N TYR A 3 2.81 6.56 -16.86
CA TYR A 3 3.73 5.93 -15.91
C TYR A 3 4.34 6.92 -14.93
N LYS A 4 4.58 8.16 -15.35
CA LYS A 4 5.16 9.19 -14.47
C LYS A 4 4.17 9.57 -13.39
N ALA A 5 2.91 9.79 -13.78
CA ALA A 5 1.83 10.05 -12.83
C ALA A 5 1.62 8.85 -11.89
N PHE A 6 1.63 7.63 -12.43
CA PHE A 6 1.48 6.41 -11.63
C PHE A 6 2.53 6.28 -10.54
N TYR A 7 3.81 6.42 -10.88
CA TYR A 7 4.86 6.28 -9.87
C TYR A 7 4.91 7.45 -8.88
N ALA A 8 4.46 8.65 -9.27
CA ALA A 8 4.27 9.74 -8.32
C ALA A 8 3.20 9.38 -7.28
N ASP A 9 2.04 8.86 -7.71
CA ASP A 9 1.00 8.41 -6.80
C ASP A 9 1.45 7.24 -5.91
N VAL A 10 2.27 6.32 -6.43
CA VAL A 10 2.83 5.21 -5.65
C VAL A 10 3.72 5.73 -4.52
N VAL A 11 4.57 6.71 -4.81
CA VAL A 11 5.39 7.37 -3.78
C VAL A 11 4.51 8.04 -2.72
N ASP A 12 3.48 8.76 -3.15
CA ASP A 12 2.53 9.40 -2.24
C ASP A 12 1.78 8.37 -1.37
N TRP A 13 1.40 7.23 -1.96
CA TRP A 13 0.75 6.13 -1.23
C TRP A 13 1.68 5.53 -0.17
N ILE A 14 2.96 5.32 -0.48
CA ILE A 14 3.96 4.84 0.49
C ILE A 14 4.07 5.80 1.69
N ASN A 15 4.09 7.10 1.42
CA ASN A 15 4.14 8.11 2.48
C ASN A 15 2.88 8.07 3.36
N GLN A 16 1.70 7.89 2.76
CA GLN A 16 0.44 7.75 3.51
C GLN A 16 0.41 6.46 4.33
N ALA A 17 0.90 5.34 3.79
CA ALA A 17 0.99 4.07 4.50
C ALA A 17 1.89 4.20 5.74
N ASN A 18 3.02 4.89 5.63
CA ASN A 18 3.90 5.17 6.77
C ASN A 18 3.21 6.02 7.84
N GLN A 19 2.46 7.06 7.43
CA GLN A 19 1.69 7.90 8.36
C GLN A 19 0.58 7.10 9.06
N ALA A 20 -0.14 6.25 8.32
CA ALA A 20 -1.19 5.39 8.87
C ALA A 20 -0.60 4.37 9.86
N ALA A 21 0.54 3.76 9.53
CA ALA A 21 1.25 2.84 10.40
C ALA A 21 1.73 3.54 11.69
N ALA A 22 2.26 4.76 11.59
CA ALA A 22 2.67 5.56 12.75
C ALA A 22 1.50 5.98 13.64
N LYS A 23 0.33 6.26 13.05
CA LYS A 23 -0.86 6.70 13.76
C LYS A 23 -1.60 5.57 14.48
N TYR A 24 -1.84 4.45 13.78
CA TYR A 24 -2.70 3.38 14.28
C TYR A 24 -1.92 2.16 14.78
N GLY A 25 -0.66 2.00 14.36
CA GLY A 25 0.10 0.77 14.52
C GLY A 25 -0.33 -0.31 13.53
N MET A 26 0.64 -1.10 13.03
CA MET A 26 0.37 -2.19 12.07
C MET A 26 -0.39 -3.38 12.69
N HIS A 27 -0.59 -3.41 14.01
CA HIS A 27 -1.40 -4.41 14.70
C HIS A 27 -2.91 -4.09 14.66
N ASN A 28 -3.28 -2.88 14.24
CA ASN A 28 -4.66 -2.42 14.20
C ASN A 28 -5.33 -2.82 12.88
N GLU A 29 -6.51 -3.45 12.94
CA GLU A 29 -7.29 -3.84 11.76
C GLU A 29 -7.63 -2.64 10.86
N GLN A 30 -7.85 -1.45 11.43
CA GLN A 30 -8.15 -0.25 10.67
C GLN A 30 -7.01 0.15 9.72
N PHE A 31 -5.76 -0.15 10.09
CA PHE A 31 -4.61 0.06 9.21
C PHE A 31 -4.72 -0.82 7.96
N TRP A 32 -4.99 -2.11 8.15
CA TRP A 32 -5.09 -3.08 7.05
C TRP A 32 -6.30 -2.85 6.15
N LEU A 33 -7.44 -2.47 6.73
CA LEU A 33 -8.61 -2.05 5.96
C LEU A 33 -8.27 -0.84 5.06
N TRP A 34 -7.55 0.15 5.60
CA TRP A 34 -7.09 1.29 4.82
C TRP A 34 -6.10 0.87 3.71
N VAL A 35 -5.15 -0.03 4.00
CA VAL A 35 -4.17 -0.52 3.02
C VAL A 35 -4.88 -1.21 1.84
N VAL A 36 -5.83 -2.12 2.12
CA VAL A 36 -6.56 -2.86 1.08
C VAL A 36 -7.44 -1.92 0.23
N ASP A 37 -8.21 -1.03 0.88
CA ASP A 37 -9.09 -0.10 0.16
C ASP A 37 -8.30 0.90 -0.70
N SER A 38 -7.26 1.52 -0.13
CA SER A 38 -6.47 2.54 -0.83
C SER A 38 -5.63 1.96 -1.99
N SER A 39 -5.05 0.77 -1.81
CA SER A 39 -4.32 0.09 -2.89
C SER A 39 -5.26 -0.32 -4.03
N GLY A 40 -6.46 -0.82 -3.72
CA GLY A 40 -7.50 -1.12 -4.70
C GLY A 40 -7.96 0.11 -5.49
N LYS A 41 -8.16 1.25 -4.81
CA LYS A 41 -8.50 2.54 -5.46
C LYS A 41 -7.40 3.01 -6.40
N LEU A 42 -6.13 2.84 -6.03
CA LEU A 42 -5.01 3.18 -6.91
C LEU A 42 -4.99 2.30 -8.17
N CYS A 43 -5.19 0.99 -8.02
CA CYS A 43 -5.33 0.08 -9.16
C CYS A 43 -6.48 0.50 -10.09
N GLN A 44 -7.64 0.85 -9.53
CA GLN A 44 -8.81 1.30 -10.29
C GLN A 44 -8.57 2.63 -11.01
N LYS A 45 -7.89 3.60 -10.38
CA LYS A 45 -7.49 4.89 -11.00
C LYS A 45 -6.74 4.67 -12.30
N TYR A 46 -5.90 3.63 -12.34
CA TYR A 46 -5.14 3.23 -13.53
C TYR A 46 -5.80 2.08 -14.31
N GLN A 47 -7.13 2.02 -14.28
CA GLN A 47 -7.96 1.07 -15.06
C GLN A 47 -7.56 -0.40 -14.84
N ASN A 48 -7.16 -0.75 -13.62
CA ASN A 48 -6.69 -2.09 -13.25
C ASN A 48 -5.56 -2.59 -14.16
N HIS A 49 -4.71 -1.67 -14.63
CA HIS A 49 -3.55 -2.03 -15.44
C HIS A 49 -2.66 -3.02 -14.69
N ARG A 50 -2.21 -4.09 -15.37
CA ARG A 50 -1.47 -5.20 -14.74
C ARG A 50 -0.25 -4.76 -13.92
N LEU A 51 0.49 -3.77 -14.42
CA LEU A 51 1.62 -3.19 -13.69
C LEU A 51 1.19 -2.50 -12.37
N ALA A 52 0.07 -1.77 -12.36
CA ALA A 52 -0.42 -1.11 -11.15
C ALA A 52 -0.83 -2.16 -10.10
N ILE A 53 -1.53 -3.21 -10.53
CA ILE A 53 -1.90 -4.34 -9.66
C ILE A 53 -0.64 -4.99 -9.06
N ASN A 54 0.33 -5.36 -9.89
CA ASN A 54 1.55 -6.01 -9.44
C ASN A 54 2.36 -5.12 -8.47
N GLN A 55 2.47 -3.83 -8.78
CA GLN A 55 3.19 -2.86 -7.96
C GLN A 55 2.52 -2.70 -6.59
N MET A 56 1.19 -2.60 -6.54
CA MET A 56 0.47 -2.45 -5.28
C MET A 56 0.47 -3.73 -4.45
N LEU A 57 0.31 -4.91 -5.08
CA LEU A 57 0.44 -6.20 -4.39
C LEU A 57 1.83 -6.36 -3.77
N MET A 58 2.90 -5.99 -4.49
CA MET A 58 4.26 -6.04 -3.94
C MET A 58 4.39 -5.17 -2.68
N LEU A 59 3.81 -3.97 -2.66
CA LEU A 59 3.87 -3.07 -1.51
C LEU A 59 3.03 -3.58 -0.33
N VAL A 60 1.85 -4.15 -0.58
CA VAL A 60 1.03 -4.77 0.47
C VAL A 60 1.78 -5.95 1.10
N ASN A 61 2.34 -6.84 0.29
CA ASN A 61 3.14 -7.97 0.78
C ASN A 61 4.36 -7.48 1.58
N TRP A 62 5.02 -6.40 1.15
CA TRP A 62 6.13 -5.81 1.90
C TRP A 62 5.69 -5.30 3.28
N LEU A 63 4.52 -4.70 3.40
CA LEU A 63 3.96 -4.28 4.71
C LEU A 63 3.68 -5.50 5.60
N GLU A 64 3.11 -6.58 5.04
CA GLU A 64 2.84 -7.82 5.78
C GLU A 64 4.15 -8.41 6.32
N ASP A 65 5.15 -8.50 5.47
CA ASP A 65 6.51 -8.92 5.81
C ASP A 65 7.12 -8.10 6.96
N VAL A 66 6.95 -6.78 6.94
CA VAL A 66 7.41 -5.89 8.02
C VAL A 66 6.67 -6.19 9.32
N TYR A 67 5.35 -6.36 9.26
CA TYR A 67 4.53 -6.68 10.41
C TYR A 67 4.88 -8.05 11.03
N GLU A 68 5.04 -9.08 10.21
CA GLU A 68 5.42 -10.43 10.64
C GLU A 68 6.81 -10.45 11.30
N ARG A 69 7.80 -9.77 10.70
CA ARG A 69 9.12 -9.63 11.31
C ARG A 69 9.09 -8.85 12.63
N GLY A 70 8.14 -7.93 12.79
CA GLY A 70 7.91 -7.20 14.03
C GLY A 70 7.35 -8.08 15.15
N LYS A 71 6.52 -9.08 14.84
CA LYS A 71 5.96 -10.03 15.81
C LYS A 71 6.97 -11.08 16.30
N ALA A 72 8.01 -11.36 15.51
CA ALA A 72 9.06 -12.32 15.85
C ALA A 72 10.14 -11.79 16.82
N ARG A 73 10.03 -10.53 17.25
CA ARG A 73 10.90 -9.88 18.25
C ARG A 73 10.15 -9.71 19.57
#